data_AF-A0A392N046-F1
#
_entry.id   AF-A0A392N046-F1
#
_cell.length_a   1.000
_cell.length_b   1.000
_cell.length_c   1.000
_cell.angle_alpha   90.00
_cell.angle_beta   90.00
_cell.angle_gamma   90.00
#
_symmetry.space_group_name_H-M   'P 1'
#
loop_
_entity.id
_entity.type
_entity.pdbx_description
1 polymer ?
#
loop_
_entity_poly.entity_id
_entity_poly.type
_entity_poly.pdbx_seq_one_letter_code
_entity_poly.pdbx_strand_id
1 'polypeptide(L)' 'MGSVTILTSFKDNDDPSSARTIQVKYIMVPCNAAYICILGRPALNSLGAVPSTVHLKMRYHGINVKVDTIRADNKALKR' A
#
# COMPACT_ATOMS: atom_id res chain seq x y z
N MET A 1 -20.60 5.41 11.76
CA MET A 1 -19.39 5.05 10.98
C MET A 1 -18.77 3.82 11.60
N GLY A 2 -18.57 2.76 10.81
CA GLY A 2 -17.99 1.50 11.29
C GLY A 2 -16.52 1.39 10.91
N SER A 3 -15.77 0.62 11.69
CA SER A 3 -14.43 0.18 11.30
C SER A 3 -14.43 -1.31 11.00
N VAL A 4 -13.71 -1.72 9.96
CA VAL A 4 -13.53 -3.13 9.59
C VAL A 4 -12.04 -3.45 9.56
N THR A 5 -11.68 -4.64 10.02
CA THR A 5 -10.30 -5.10 9.97
C THR A 5 -10.16 -6.13 8.86
N ILE A 6 -9.31 -5.85 7.88
CA ILE A 6 -9.15 -6.65 6.67
C ILE A 6 -7.66 -6.98 6.49
N LEU A 7 -7.37 -8.22 6.08
CA LEU A 7 -6.04 -8.63 5.65
C LEU A 7 -5.75 -7.96 4.30
N THR A 8 -4.72 -7.11 4.26
CA THR A 8 -4.33 -6.36 3.08
C THR A 8 -2.97 -6.87 2.58
N SER A 9 -2.95 -7.37 1.35
CA SER A 9 -1.74 -7.90 0.71
C SER A 9 -1.12 -6.87 -0.23
N PHE A 10 0.19 -6.68 -0.07
CA PHE A 10 1.04 -5.80 -0.87
C PHE A 10 1.96 -6.68 -1.70
N LYS A 11 2.00 -6.49 -3.02
CA LYS A 11 2.80 -7.29 -3.94
C LYS A 11 3.64 -6.38 -4.84
N ASP A 12 4.84 -6.85 -5.18
CA ASP A 12 5.60 -6.25 -6.26
C ASP A 12 4.95 -6.64 -7.60
N ASN A 13 5.00 -5.74 -8.58
CA ASN A 13 4.55 -6.04 -9.93
C ASN A 13 5.50 -7.01 -10.64
N ASP A 14 6.80 -6.93 -10.31
CA ASP A 14 7.85 -7.70 -10.96
C ASP A 14 8.05 -9.09 -10.29
N ASP A 15 7.64 -9.25 -9.03
CA ASP A 15 7.74 -10.51 -8.27
C ASP A 15 6.49 -10.73 -7.38
N PRO A 16 5.46 -11.45 -7.87
CA PRO A 16 4.26 -11.71 -7.09
C PRO A 16 4.47 -12.68 -5.93
N SER A 17 5.59 -13.42 -5.89
CA SER A 17 5.90 -14.36 -4.81
C SER A 17 6.37 -13.67 -3.52
N SER A 18 6.71 -12.38 -3.60
CA SER A 18 7.18 -11.58 -2.47
C SER A 18 6.05 -10.90 -1.68
N ALA A 19 4.79 -11.26 -1.96
CA ALA A 19 3.62 -10.59 -1.40
C ALA A 19 3.63 -10.60 0.15
N ARG A 20 3.48 -9.42 0.74
CA ARG A 20 3.40 -9.23 2.19
C ARG A 20 1.99 -8.85 2.62
N THR A 21 1.43 -9.61 3.54
CA THR A 21 0.07 -9.38 4.05
C THR A 21 0.14 -8.85 5.48
N ILE A 22 -0.56 -7.75 5.75
CA ILE A 22 -0.72 -7.18 7.09
C ILE A 22 -2.20 -6.98 7.42
N GLN A 23 -2.52 -7.02 8.70
CA GLN A 23 -3.87 -6.71 9.17
C GLN A 23 -4.04 -5.20 9.31
N VAL A 24 -5.02 -4.62 8.61
CA VAL A 24 -5.27 -3.18 8.61
C VAL A 24 -6.71 -2.90 9.04
N LYS A 25 -6.87 -1.97 9.99
CA LYS A 25 -8.17 -1.45 10.41
C LYS A 25 -8.55 -0.26 9.55
N TYR A 26 -9.58 -0.43 8.73
CA TYR A 26 -10.15 0.61 7.88
C TYR A 26 -11.37 1.25 8.53
N ILE A 27 -11.62 2.52 8.19
CA ILE A 27 -12.88 3.21 8.50
C ILE A 27 -13.69 3.22 7.21
N MET A 28 -14.93 2.75 7.25
CA MET A 28 -15.81 2.82 6.09
C MET A 28 -16.39 4.23 5.97
N VAL A 29 -16.18 4.85 4.81
CA VAL A 29 -16.69 6.18 4.47
C VAL A 29 -17.47 6.05 3.16
N PRO A 30 -18.80 6.31 3.15
CA PRO A 30 -19.57 6.33 1.93
C PRO A 30 -19.24 7.61 1.15
N CYS A 31 -18.34 7.50 0.16
CA CYS A 31 -17.87 8.63 -0.62
C CYS A 31 -17.59 8.20 -2.06
N ASN A 32 -17.92 9.07 -3.02
CA ASN A 32 -17.48 8.92 -4.40
C ASN A 32 -16.07 9.51 -4.53
N ALA A 33 -15.05 8.66 -4.53
CA ALA A 33 -13.65 9.06 -4.59
C ALA A 33 -12.91 8.30 -5.69
N ALA A 34 -11.85 8.91 -6.22
CA ALA A 34 -10.96 8.29 -7.21
C ALA A 34 -10.07 7.17 -6.61
N TYR A 35 -10.14 6.94 -5.30
CA TYR A 35 -9.37 5.93 -4.58
C TYR A 35 -10.29 5.01 -3.78
N ILE A 36 -9.95 3.72 -3.76
CA ILE A 36 -10.72 2.68 -3.07
C ILE A 36 -10.35 2.62 -1.57
N CYS A 37 -9.11 2.96 -1.21
CA CYS A 37 -8.66 3.01 0.17
C CYS A 37 -7.59 4.09 0.40
N ILE A 38 -7.52 4.59 1.64
CA ILE A 38 -6.44 5.46 2.11
C ILE A 38 -5.67 4.69 3.18
N LEU A 39 -4.35 4.59 3.01
CA LEU A 39 -3.47 3.97 3.99
C LEU A 39 -2.87 5.05 4.90
N GLY A 40 -3.19 4.97 6.18
CA GLY A 40 -2.59 5.83 7.20
C GLY A 40 -1.21 5.34 7.64
N ARG A 41 -0.52 6.17 8.42
CA ARG A 41 0.76 5.84 9.06
C ARG A 41 0.78 4.50 9.81
N PRO A 42 -0.27 4.09 10.56
CA PRO A 42 -0.23 2.79 11.24
C PRO A 42 -0.02 1.60 10.29
N ALA A 43 -0.70 1.59 9.14
CA ALA A 43 -0.54 0.55 8.14
C ALA A 43 0.84 0.60 7.48
N LEU A 44 1.30 1.80 7.11
CA LEU A 44 2.62 2.01 6.51
C LEU A 44 3.75 1.56 7.45
N ASN A 45 3.67 1.90 8.74
CA ASN A 45 4.65 1.51 9.75
C ASN A 45 4.62 0.00 10.00
N SER A 46 3.44 -0.62 10.07
CA SER A 46 3.31 -2.08 10.20
C SER A 46 3.93 -2.81 8.99
N LEU A 47 3.83 -2.20 7.80
CA LEU A 47 4.49 -2.69 6.59
C LEU A 47 5.99 -2.34 6.54
N GLY A 48 6.48 -1.43 7.38
CA GLY A 48 7.85 -0.89 7.25
C GLY A 48 8.06 -0.22 5.89
N ALA A 49 7.04 0.49 5.42
CA ALA A 49 6.99 1.09 4.09
C ALA A 49 7.52 2.53 4.07
N VAL A 50 8.21 2.87 2.98
CA VAL A 50 8.72 4.21 2.68
C VAL A 50 8.08 4.68 1.37
N PRO A 51 7.03 5.50 1.43
CA PRO A 51 6.43 6.11 0.25
C PRO A 51 7.26 7.29 -0.23
N SER A 52 7.45 7.38 -1.54
CA SER A 52 8.13 8.47 -2.21
C SER A 52 7.20 9.03 -3.29
N THR A 53 6.63 10.20 -3.02
CA THR A 53 5.72 10.91 -3.93
C THR A 53 6.42 11.38 -5.20
N VAL A 54 7.64 11.91 -5.07
CA VAL A 54 8.47 12.39 -6.20
C VAL A 54 8.71 11.28 -7.23
N HIS A 55 8.97 10.07 -6.74
CA HIS A 55 9.25 8.90 -7.59
C HIS A 55 8.01 8.05 -7.88
N LEU A 56 6.83 8.43 -7.35
CA LEU A 56 5.58 7.66 -7.45
C LEU A 56 5.75 6.17 -7.10
N LYS A 57 6.52 5.90 -6.05
CA LYS A 57 6.90 4.55 -5.62
C LYS A 57 6.79 4.42 -4.12
N MET A 58 6.42 3.24 -3.65
CA MET A 58 6.48 2.86 -2.25
C MET A 58 7.34 1.62 -2.12
N ARG A 59 8.41 1.70 -1.32
CA ARG A 59 9.25 0.55 -0.98
C ARG A 59 8.85 -0.02 0.36
N TYR A 60 8.99 -1.32 0.55
CA TYR A 60 8.78 -1.96 1.84
C TYR A 60 9.65 -3.22 1.96
N HIS A 61 9.85 -3.67 3.19
CA HIS A 61 10.52 -4.94 3.45
C HIS A 61 9.56 -6.08 3.13
N GLY A 62 9.85 -6.82 2.07
CA GLY A 62 9.17 -8.04 1.65
C GLY A 62 9.62 -9.25 2.45
N ILE A 63 9.26 -10.43 1.96
CA ILE A 63 9.69 -11.71 2.55
C ILE A 63 11.19 -11.91 2.28
N ASN A 64 11.93 -12.51 3.23
CA ASN A 64 13.36 -12.81 3.13
C ASN A 64 14.30 -11.59 2.99
N VAL A 65 13.98 -10.47 3.66
CA VAL A 65 14.83 -9.25 3.68
C VAL A 65 14.96 -8.58 2.31
N LYS A 66 14.20 -9.03 1.30
CA LYS A 66 14.10 -8.37 0.01
C LYS A 66 13.32 -7.07 0.15
N VAL A 67 13.74 -6.03 -0.58
CA VAL A 67 12.99 -4.77 -0.67
C VAL A 67 12.13 -4.81 -1.91
N ASP A 68 10.81 -4.78 -1.70
CA ASP A 68 9.83 -4.77 -2.78
C ASP A 68 9.38 -3.35 -3.10
N THR A 69 8.90 -3.13 -4.32
CA THR A 69 8.48 -1.82 -4.80
C THR A 69 7.09 -1.86 -5.43
N ILE A 70 6.15 -1.10 -4.85
CA ILE A 70 4.90 -0.77 -5.51
C ILE A 70 5.08 0.52 -6.30
N ARG A 71 4.69 0.51 -7.58
CA ARG A 71 4.70 1.68 -8.47
C ARG A 71 3.28 2.22 -8.61
N ALA A 72 3.10 3.52 -8.52
CA ALA A 72 1.80 4.11 -8.83
C ALA A 72 1.56 4.05 -10.34
N ASP A 73 0.35 3.63 -10.75
CA ASP A 73 -0.03 3.49 -12.16
C ASP A 73 -0.75 4.73 -12.72
N ASN A 74 -0.60 5.88 -12.05
CA ASN A 74 -1.26 7.10 -12.51
C ASN A 74 -0.46 7.75 -13.64
N LYS A 75 -0.91 7.54 -14.88
CA LYS A 75 -0.31 8.15 -16.09
C LYS A 75 -0.27 9.68 -16.00
N ALA A 76 -1.24 10.30 -15.32
CA ALA A 76 -1.34 11.75 -15.14
C ALA A 76 -0.31 12.35 -14.16
N LEU A 77 0.36 11.52 -13.35
CA LEU A 77 1.31 11.98 -12.34
C LEU A 77 2.79 11.84 -12.78
N LYS A 78 3.05 11.16 -13.90
CA LYS A 78 4.40 11.05 -14.45
C LYS A 78 4.83 12.43 -14.95
N ARG A 79 5.79 13.04 -14.27
CA ARG A 79 6.48 14.26 -14.71
C ARG A 79 7.49 13.95 -15.80
#